data_AF-A0A1V4TML6-F1
#
_entry.id   AF-A0A1V4TML6-F1
#
_cell.length_a   1.000
_cell.length_b   1.000
_cell.length_c   1.000
_cell.angle_alpha   90.00
_cell.angle_beta   90.00
_cell.angle_gamma   90.00
#
_symmetry.space_group_name_H-M   'P 1'
#
loop_
_entity.id
_entity.type
_entity.pdbx_description
1 polymer ?
#
loop_
_entity_poly.entity_id
_entity_poly.type
_entity_poly.pdbx_seq_one_letter_code
_entity_poly.pdbx_strand_id
1 'polypeptide(L)'
;MIDLTDVEHVVRDLERKAEISREIHIASSKKCKRWADLILLLTIILTMAITFLSLAVPFLISLDDNGKNIFGIVIALAGLAILFLSISDRIFGINERYAGHIQGTKLLTDFIRDCHQFRHVEIKKYGEEKKLMKLDSLQNSYSQIQQLLPTTNISDSEFLKIKQQFYRKVDISRKLDEDHNLDIDQAMKMHEMTENLKK
;
A
#
# COMPACT_ATOMS: atom_id res chain seq x y z
N MET A 1 -33.38 22.62 -8.97
CA MET A 1 -32.89 23.14 -7.67
C MET A 1 -32.15 21.98 -7.04
N ILE A 2 -30.82 21.97 -7.11
CA ILE A 2 -30.01 20.98 -6.38
C ILE A 2 -30.02 21.48 -4.94
N ASP A 3 -30.60 20.70 -4.04
CA ASP A 3 -30.73 21.10 -2.64
C ASP A 3 -29.33 21.13 -1.98
N LEU A 4 -29.13 21.98 -0.99
CA LEU A 4 -27.84 22.12 -0.30
C LEU A 4 -27.31 20.77 0.22
N THR A 5 -28.27 19.94 0.61
CA THR A 5 -28.14 18.57 1.09
C THR A 5 -27.51 17.63 0.05
N ASP A 6 -27.78 17.85 -1.24
CA ASP A 6 -27.22 17.05 -2.34
C ASP A 6 -25.73 17.33 -2.54
N VAL A 7 -25.32 18.60 -2.48
CA VAL A 7 -23.90 18.98 -2.65
C VAL A 7 -23.05 18.38 -1.53
N GLU A 8 -23.50 18.49 -0.28
CA GLU A 8 -22.81 17.91 0.86
C GLU A 8 -22.73 16.39 0.76
N HIS A 9 -23.82 15.73 0.32
CA HIS A 9 -23.84 14.28 0.12
C HIS A 9 -22.82 13.83 -0.92
N VAL A 10 -22.75 14.52 -2.06
CA VAL A 10 -21.81 14.18 -3.14
C VAL A 10 -20.36 14.36 -2.70
N VAL A 11 -20.04 15.45 -1.99
CA VAL A 11 -18.68 15.65 -1.47
C VAL A 11 -18.31 14.59 -0.44
N ARG A 12 -19.24 14.21 0.44
CA ARG A 12 -19.02 13.11 1.39
C ARG A 12 -18.76 11.78 0.68
N ASP A 13 -19.44 11.53 -0.44
CA ASP A 13 -19.19 10.34 -1.25
C ASP A 13 -17.82 10.37 -1.93
N LEU A 14 -17.37 11.52 -2.42
CA LEU A 14 -16.01 11.68 -2.98
C LEU A 14 -14.94 11.45 -1.91
N GLU A 15 -15.11 12.02 -0.72
CA GLU A 15 -14.22 11.83 0.42
C GLU A 15 -14.11 10.35 0.77
N ARG A 16 -15.24 9.66 0.93
CA ARG A 16 -15.28 8.22 1.24
C ARG A 16 -14.59 7.38 0.16
N LYS A 17 -14.80 7.70 -1.13
CA LYS A 17 -14.11 7.00 -2.23
C LYS A 17 -12.61 7.23 -2.18
N ALA A 18 -12.17 8.45 -1.91
CA ALA A 18 -10.77 8.80 -1.77
C ALA A 18 -10.12 8.11 -0.56
N GLU A 19 -10.81 7.99 0.57
CA GLU A 19 -10.32 7.26 1.75
C GLU A 19 -10.08 5.77 1.45
N ILE A 20 -11.03 5.10 0.80
CA ILE A 20 -10.88 3.70 0.41
C ILE A 20 -9.73 3.55 -0.60
N SER A 21 -9.67 4.41 -1.61
CA SER A 21 -8.56 4.42 -2.57
C SER A 21 -7.21 4.59 -1.86
N ARG A 22 -7.13 5.51 -0.90
CA ARG A 22 -5.91 5.76 -0.11
C ARG A 22 -5.46 4.50 0.62
N GLU A 23 -6.37 3.79 1.29
CA GLU A 23 -6.03 2.54 1.99
C GLU A 23 -5.54 1.45 1.02
N ILE A 24 -6.09 1.38 -0.20
CA ILE A 24 -5.60 0.46 -1.24
C ILE A 24 -4.16 0.81 -1.66
N HIS A 25 -3.86 2.10 -1.85
CA HIS A 25 -2.52 2.54 -2.19
C HIS A 25 -1.53 2.33 -1.03
N ILE A 26 -1.95 2.50 0.22
CA ILE A 26 -1.15 2.15 1.41
C ILE A 26 -0.87 0.64 1.46
N ALA A 27 -1.88 -0.21 1.21
CA ALA A 27 -1.70 -1.65 1.20
C ALA A 27 -0.74 -2.08 0.07
N SER A 28 -0.89 -1.49 -1.11
CA SER A 28 -0.06 -1.78 -2.28
C SER A 28 1.39 -1.33 -2.08
N SER A 29 1.61 -0.14 -1.51
CA SER A 29 2.97 0.32 -1.18
C SER A 29 3.66 -0.61 -0.17
N LYS A 30 2.95 -1.08 0.86
CA LYS A 30 3.49 -2.07 1.81
C LYS A 30 3.86 -3.38 1.12
N LYS A 31 3.05 -3.84 0.15
CA LYS A 31 3.38 -5.04 -0.64
C LYS A 31 4.64 -4.82 -1.47
N CYS A 32 4.73 -3.73 -2.23
CA CYS A 32 5.92 -3.42 -3.03
C CYS A 32 7.18 -3.32 -2.16
N LYS A 33 7.09 -2.63 -1.01
CA LYS A 33 8.20 -2.52 -0.06
C LYS A 33 8.66 -3.89 0.44
N ARG A 34 7.73 -4.77 0.85
CA ARG A 34 8.07 -6.14 1.28
C ARG A 34 8.77 -6.93 0.17
N TRP A 35 8.32 -6.81 -1.08
CA TRP A 35 8.97 -7.47 -2.20
C TRP A 35 10.39 -6.94 -2.43
N ALA A 36 10.58 -5.61 -2.39
CA ALA A 36 11.90 -5.00 -2.50
C ALA A 36 12.83 -5.46 -1.36
N ASP A 37 12.35 -5.44 -0.12
CA ASP A 37 13.10 -5.87 1.07
C ASP A 37 13.48 -7.36 0.98
N LEU A 38 12.58 -8.23 0.49
CA LEU A 38 12.84 -9.66 0.30
C LEU A 38 13.90 -9.90 -0.78
N ILE A 39 13.83 -9.20 -1.91
CA ILE A 39 14.83 -9.30 -2.98
C ILE A 39 16.20 -8.87 -2.45
N LEU A 40 16.27 -7.76 -1.71
CA LEU A 40 17.50 -7.28 -1.11
C LEU A 40 18.09 -8.31 -0.13
N LEU A 41 17.25 -8.85 0.75
CA LEU A 41 17.67 -9.85 1.73
C LEU A 41 18.20 -11.12 1.06
N LEU A 42 17.51 -11.63 0.03
CA LEU A 42 17.97 -12.80 -0.74
C LEU A 42 19.31 -12.53 -1.42
N THR A 43 19.47 -11.35 -2.03
CA THR A 43 20.74 -10.94 -2.65
C THR A 43 21.88 -10.92 -1.63
N ILE A 44 21.65 -10.38 -0.42
CA ILE A 44 22.66 -10.34 0.65
C ILE A 44 23.04 -11.76 1.09
N ILE A 45 22.05 -12.63 1.35
CA ILE A 45 22.29 -14.01 1.79
C ILE A 45 23.07 -14.79 0.72
N LEU A 46 22.67 -14.70 -0.55
CA LEU A 46 23.36 -15.36 -1.65
C LEU A 46 24.79 -14.82 -1.82
N THR A 47 24.98 -13.51 -1.71
CA THR A 47 26.32 -12.90 -1.79
C THR A 47 27.22 -13.44 -0.68
N MET A 48 26.72 -13.47 0.57
CA MET A 48 27.46 -14.06 1.70
C MET A 48 27.78 -15.54 1.46
N ALA A 49 26.81 -16.33 1.00
CA ALA A 49 27.01 -17.74 0.71
C ALA A 49 28.11 -17.93 -0.34
N ILE A 50 28.09 -17.18 -1.44
CA ILE A 50 29.15 -17.23 -2.45
C ILE A 50 30.49 -16.83 -1.86
N THR A 51 30.56 -15.75 -1.07
CA THR A 51 31.83 -15.34 -0.43
C THR A 51 32.41 -16.47 0.43
N PHE A 52 31.58 -17.13 1.25
CA PHE A 52 32.02 -18.26 2.06
C PHE A 52 32.42 -19.47 1.21
N LEU A 53 31.65 -19.82 0.18
CA LEU A 53 32.00 -20.91 -0.74
C LEU A 53 33.31 -20.61 -1.48
N SER A 54 33.51 -19.40 -1.97
CA SER A 54 34.74 -18.96 -2.64
C SER A 54 35.95 -19.03 -1.70
N LEU A 55 35.81 -18.70 -0.43
CA LEU A 55 36.88 -18.86 0.57
C LEU A 55 37.15 -20.33 0.92
N ALA A 56 36.15 -21.21 0.77
CA ALA A 56 36.32 -22.64 0.99
C ALA A 56 37.05 -23.35 -0.16
N VAL A 57 37.17 -22.72 -1.34
CA VAL A 57 37.82 -23.29 -2.54
C VAL A 57 39.20 -23.91 -2.27
N PRO A 58 40.12 -23.27 -1.53
CA PRO A 58 41.45 -23.84 -1.24
C PRO A 58 41.39 -25.10 -0.38
N PHE A 59 40.31 -25.33 0.37
CA PHE A 59 40.12 -26.54 1.18
C PHE A 59 39.53 -27.70 0.37
N LEU A 60 39.16 -27.49 -0.90
CA LEU A 60 38.60 -28.51 -1.80
C LEU A 60 39.68 -29.32 -2.54
N ILE A 61 40.96 -29.18 -2.17
CA ILE A 61 42.09 -29.90 -2.80
C ILE A 61 41.90 -31.42 -2.71
N SER A 62 41.19 -31.91 -1.69
CA SER A 62 40.93 -33.33 -1.43
C SER A 62 39.78 -33.93 -2.27
N LEU A 63 39.03 -33.13 -3.02
CA LEU A 63 37.92 -33.61 -3.86
C LEU A 63 38.42 -34.08 -5.24
N ASP A 64 37.75 -35.11 -5.76
CA ASP A 64 37.82 -35.52 -7.17
C ASP A 64 37.42 -34.37 -8.10
N ASP A 65 37.90 -34.42 -9.34
CA ASP A 65 37.62 -33.46 -10.42
C ASP A 65 36.11 -33.29 -10.66
N ASN A 66 35.32 -34.36 -10.50
CA ASN A 66 33.86 -34.24 -10.56
C ASN A 66 33.30 -33.36 -9.41
N GLY A 67 33.84 -33.52 -8.20
CA GLY A 67 33.45 -32.71 -7.03
C GLY A 67 33.82 -31.22 -7.20
N LYS A 68 34.99 -30.94 -7.78
CA LYS A 68 35.43 -29.57 -8.10
C LYS A 68 34.53 -28.91 -9.16
N ASN A 69 34.15 -29.66 -10.20
CA ASN A 69 33.24 -29.17 -11.24
C ASN A 69 31.84 -28.86 -10.68
N ILE A 70 31.27 -29.74 -9.86
CA ILE A 70 29.97 -29.50 -9.20
C ILE A 70 30.04 -28.24 -8.34
N PHE A 71 31.12 -28.05 -7.59
CA PHE A 71 31.31 -26.87 -6.75
C PHE A 71 31.35 -25.56 -7.57
N GLY A 72 32.07 -25.57 -8.69
CA GLY A 72 32.11 -24.44 -9.62
C GLY A 72 30.74 -24.11 -10.22
N ILE A 73 29.96 -25.13 -10.59
CA ILE A 73 28.60 -24.95 -11.12
C ILE A 73 27.69 -24.30 -10.07
N VAL A 74 27.76 -24.72 -8.80
CA VAL A 74 26.95 -24.15 -7.72
C VAL A 74 27.28 -22.67 -7.51
N ILE A 75 28.56 -22.30 -7.49
CA ILE A 75 28.98 -20.89 -7.39
C ILE A 75 28.48 -20.09 -8.59
N ALA A 76 28.62 -20.62 -9.81
CA ALA A 76 28.18 -19.94 -11.02
C ALA A 76 26.66 -19.71 -11.04
N LEU A 77 25.86 -20.72 -10.65
CA LEU A 77 24.40 -20.60 -10.54
C LEU A 77 23.99 -19.59 -9.47
N ALA A 78 24.64 -19.59 -8.32
CA ALA A 78 24.39 -18.60 -7.28
C ALA A 78 24.72 -17.17 -7.76
N GLY A 79 25.83 -17.00 -8.48
CA GLY A 79 26.22 -15.72 -9.09
C GLY A 79 25.20 -15.22 -10.12
N LEU A 80 24.68 -16.14 -10.94
CA LEU A 80 23.61 -15.84 -11.90
C LEU A 80 22.30 -15.46 -11.20
N ALA A 81 21.95 -16.13 -10.10
CA ALA A 81 20.78 -15.79 -9.30
C ALA A 81 20.90 -14.38 -8.67
N ILE A 82 22.07 -14.00 -8.16
CA ILE A 82 22.33 -12.63 -7.66
C ILE A 82 22.16 -11.60 -8.76
N LEU A 83 22.71 -11.85 -9.95
CA LEU A 83 22.55 -10.95 -11.09
C LEU A 83 21.08 -10.79 -11.48
N PHE A 84 20.33 -11.89 -11.54
CA PHE A 84 18.90 -11.86 -11.82
C PHE A 84 18.12 -11.05 -10.77
N LEU A 85 18.37 -11.30 -9.48
CA LEU A 85 17.75 -10.54 -8.39
C LEU A 85 18.11 -9.05 -8.45
N SER A 86 19.36 -8.72 -8.76
CA SER A 86 19.83 -7.33 -8.86
C SER A 86 19.18 -6.56 -10.00
N ILE A 87 18.88 -7.23 -11.12
CA ILE A 87 18.21 -6.63 -12.28
C ILE A 87 16.67 -6.69 -12.15
N SER A 88 16.14 -7.56 -11.29
CA SER A 88 14.69 -7.76 -11.13
C SER A 88 13.93 -6.47 -10.82
N ASP A 89 14.49 -5.58 -9.98
CA ASP A 89 13.84 -4.30 -9.70
C ASP A 89 13.69 -3.43 -10.96
N ARG A 90 14.67 -3.46 -11.86
CA ARG A 90 14.62 -2.72 -13.13
C ARG A 90 13.64 -3.34 -14.13
N ILE A 91 13.42 -4.66 -14.07
CA ILE A 91 12.46 -5.37 -14.92
C ILE A 91 11.03 -5.16 -14.42
N PHE A 92 10.81 -5.29 -13.11
CA PHE A 92 9.49 -5.27 -12.51
C PHE A 92 9.06 -3.88 -12.00
N GLY A 93 9.97 -2.91 -11.96
CA GLY A 93 9.72 -1.54 -11.51
C GLY A 93 9.18 -1.47 -10.09
N ILE A 94 9.68 -2.30 -9.18
CA ILE A 94 9.09 -2.47 -7.83
C ILE A 94 9.23 -1.17 -7.04
N ASN A 95 10.41 -0.56 -7.08
CA ASN A 95 10.67 0.72 -6.43
C ASN A 95 9.88 1.88 -7.03
N GLU A 96 9.72 1.91 -8.35
CA GLU A 96 8.91 2.93 -9.04
C GLU A 96 7.42 2.82 -8.64
N ARG A 97 6.88 1.59 -8.64
CA ARG A 97 5.51 1.32 -8.18
C ARG A 97 5.33 1.70 -6.72
N TYR A 98 6.29 1.36 -5.86
CA TYR A 98 6.28 1.77 -4.46
C TYR A 98 6.20 3.29 -4.31
N ALA A 99 7.07 4.03 -5.00
CA ALA A 99 7.08 5.49 -4.98
C ALA A 99 5.75 6.07 -5.50
N GLY A 100 5.21 5.53 -6.59
CA GLY A 100 3.91 5.93 -7.15
C GLY A 100 2.76 5.72 -6.16
N HIS A 101 2.71 4.59 -5.44
CA HIS A 101 1.68 4.36 -4.42
C HIS A 101 1.83 5.30 -3.21
N ILE A 102 3.07 5.64 -2.80
CA ILE A 102 3.32 6.62 -1.73
C ILE A 102 2.86 8.02 -2.17
N GLN A 103 3.22 8.45 -3.38
CA GLN A 103 2.78 9.72 -3.93
C GLN A 103 1.26 9.78 -4.04
N GLY A 104 0.64 8.69 -4.51
CA GLY A 104 -0.80 8.56 -4.59
C GLY A 104 -1.50 8.68 -3.23
N THR A 105 -0.92 8.10 -2.19
CA THR A 105 -1.40 8.23 -0.81
C THR A 105 -1.40 9.69 -0.37
N LYS A 106 -0.35 10.45 -0.73
CA LYS A 106 -0.26 11.89 -0.41
C LYS A 106 -1.33 12.70 -1.15
N LEU A 107 -1.45 12.52 -2.47
CA LEU A 107 -2.45 13.20 -3.28
C LEU A 107 -3.88 12.96 -2.77
N LEU A 108 -4.21 11.70 -2.45
CA LEU A 108 -5.52 11.36 -1.90
C LEU A 108 -5.74 11.96 -0.52
N THR A 109 -4.69 12.05 0.31
CA THR A 109 -4.79 12.68 1.64
C THR A 109 -5.05 14.18 1.53
N ASP A 110 -4.35 14.87 0.64
CA ASP A 110 -4.57 16.29 0.38
C ASP A 110 -6.00 16.52 -0.15
N PHE A 111 -6.46 15.67 -1.08
CA PHE A 111 -7.83 15.71 -1.59
C PHE A 111 -8.90 15.48 -0.51
N ILE A 112 -8.72 14.48 0.37
CA ILE A 112 -9.63 14.22 1.50
C ILE A 112 -9.71 15.45 2.39
N ARG A 113 -8.57 16.12 2.66
CA ARG A 113 -8.53 17.35 3.45
C ARG A 113 -9.32 18.48 2.79
N ASP A 114 -9.21 18.63 1.47
CA ASP A 114 -9.94 19.64 0.72
C ASP A 114 -11.46 19.37 0.74
N CYS A 115 -11.89 18.10 0.60
CA CYS A 115 -13.29 17.71 0.77
C CYS A 115 -13.79 18.02 2.18
N HIS A 116 -13.00 17.68 3.19
CA HIS A 116 -13.35 17.89 4.60
C HIS A 116 -13.47 19.39 4.93
N GLN A 117 -12.51 20.20 4.49
CA GLN A 117 -12.53 21.65 4.64
C GLN A 117 -13.75 22.26 3.95
N PHE A 118 -14.06 21.82 2.73
CA PHE A 118 -15.23 22.30 2.01
C PHE A 118 -16.52 21.98 2.77
N ARG A 119 -16.71 20.72 3.19
CA ARG A 119 -17.92 20.26 3.89
C ARG A 119 -18.13 20.97 5.23
N HIS A 120 -17.09 21.12 6.04
CA HIS A 120 -17.27 21.60 7.42
C HIS A 120 -17.12 23.11 7.59
N VAL A 121 -16.44 23.79 6.67
CA VAL A 121 -16.09 25.20 6.82
C VAL A 121 -16.63 26.05 5.68
N GLU A 122 -16.34 25.68 4.44
CA GLU A 122 -16.58 26.57 3.29
C GLU A 122 -18.02 26.53 2.79
N ILE A 123 -18.71 25.40 2.90
CA ILE A 123 -20.08 25.23 2.42
C ILE A 123 -21.06 26.19 3.10
N LYS A 124 -20.77 26.62 4.33
CA LYS A 124 -21.58 27.60 5.09
C LYS A 124 -21.28 29.04 4.69
N LYS A 125 -20.11 29.30 4.09
CA LYS A 125 -19.62 30.64 3.72
C LYS A 125 -19.95 31.02 2.27
N TYR A 126 -20.12 30.03 1.40
CA TYR A 126 -20.34 30.27 -0.03
C TYR A 126 -21.82 30.41 -0.37
N GLY A 127 -22.12 31.22 -1.39
CA GLY A 127 -23.41 31.20 -2.09
C GLY A 127 -23.55 29.95 -2.97
N GLU A 128 -24.76 29.64 -3.42
CA GLU A 128 -25.07 28.40 -4.16
C GLU A 128 -24.19 28.21 -5.41
N GLU A 129 -24.00 29.24 -6.23
CA GLU A 129 -23.17 29.18 -7.43
C GLU A 129 -21.72 28.77 -7.12
N LYS A 130 -21.13 29.37 -6.08
CA LYS A 130 -19.77 29.03 -5.64
C LYS A 130 -19.66 27.61 -5.09
N LYS A 131 -20.72 27.09 -4.44
CA LYS A 131 -20.75 25.70 -3.97
C LYS A 131 -20.73 24.73 -5.15
N LEU A 132 -21.51 25.01 -6.20
CA LEU A 132 -21.55 24.19 -7.41
C LEU A 132 -20.20 24.23 -8.16
N MET A 133 -19.59 25.40 -8.31
CA MET A 133 -18.26 25.52 -8.91
C MET A 133 -17.20 24.74 -8.13
N LYS A 134 -17.24 24.80 -6.79
CA LYS A 134 -16.28 24.06 -5.95
C LYS A 134 -16.54 22.55 -6.00
N LEU A 135 -17.79 22.12 -6.08
CA LEU A 135 -18.15 20.71 -6.28
C LEU A 135 -17.57 20.17 -7.60
N ASP A 136 -17.78 20.90 -8.70
CA ASP A 136 -17.24 20.53 -10.02
C ASP A 136 -15.71 20.46 -9.99
N SER A 137 -15.07 21.45 -9.35
CA SER A 137 -13.62 21.42 -9.12
C SER A 137 -13.17 20.17 -8.34
N LEU A 138 -13.86 19.78 -7.28
CA LEU A 138 -13.52 18.58 -6.51
C LEU A 138 -13.71 17.29 -7.32
N GLN A 139 -14.78 17.19 -8.12
CA GLN A 139 -14.99 16.05 -9.02
C GLN A 139 -13.89 15.94 -10.07
N ASN A 140 -13.52 17.07 -10.68
CA ASN A 140 -12.44 17.14 -11.66
C ASN A 140 -11.10 16.78 -11.04
N SER A 141 -10.77 17.31 -9.86
CA SER A 141 -9.55 16.95 -9.12
C SER A 141 -9.51 15.46 -8.78
N TYR A 142 -10.62 14.88 -8.32
CA TYR A 142 -10.68 13.45 -8.04
C TYR A 142 -10.44 12.60 -9.29
N SER A 143 -11.06 12.97 -10.42
CA SER A 143 -10.86 12.28 -11.71
C SER A 143 -9.40 12.36 -12.17
N GLN A 144 -8.77 13.53 -12.05
CA GLN A 144 -7.36 13.72 -12.41
C GLN A 144 -6.44 12.88 -11.52
N ILE A 145 -6.68 12.87 -10.21
CA ILE A 145 -5.93 12.02 -9.28
C ILE A 145 -6.05 10.55 -9.73
N GLN A 146 -7.26 10.07 -10.01
CA GLN A 146 -7.46 8.68 -10.40
C GLN A 146 -6.73 8.30 -11.71
N GLN A 147 -6.55 9.25 -12.63
CA GLN A 147 -5.79 9.04 -13.87
C GLN A 147 -4.27 9.01 -13.64
N LEU A 148 -3.78 9.71 -12.62
CA LEU A 148 -2.36 9.77 -12.26
C LEU A 148 -1.91 8.60 -11.38
N LEU A 149 -2.84 7.97 -10.65
CA LEU A 149 -2.53 6.91 -9.72
C LEU A 149 -2.06 5.64 -10.45
N PRO A 150 -1.02 4.95 -9.93
CA PRO A 150 -0.58 3.68 -10.51
C PRO A 150 -1.68 2.63 -10.35
N THR A 151 -1.78 1.72 -11.31
CA THR A 151 -2.75 0.63 -11.26
C THR A 151 -2.51 -0.28 -10.07
N THR A 152 -3.59 -0.61 -9.37
CA THR A 152 -3.55 -1.51 -8.22
C THR A 152 -3.98 -2.90 -8.69
N ASN A 153 -3.02 -3.81 -8.82
CA ASN A 153 -3.30 -5.23 -9.11
C ASN A 153 -3.79 -5.95 -7.83
N ILE A 154 -4.94 -5.53 -7.31
CA ILE A 154 -5.59 -6.15 -6.15
C ILE A 154 -6.76 -7.02 -6.62
N SER A 155 -6.98 -8.16 -5.97
CA SER A 155 -8.19 -8.96 -6.21
C SER A 155 -9.39 -8.40 -5.44
N ASP A 156 -10.60 -8.76 -5.85
CA ASP A 156 -11.84 -8.39 -5.15
C ASP A 156 -11.82 -8.83 -3.67
N SER A 157 -11.25 -10.00 -3.40
CA SER A 157 -11.10 -10.51 -2.03
C SER A 157 -10.18 -9.64 -1.18
N GLU A 158 -9.11 -9.10 -1.79
CA GLU A 158 -8.19 -8.19 -1.11
C GLU A 158 -8.80 -6.81 -0.93
N PHE A 159 -9.53 -6.32 -1.94
CA PHE A 159 -10.30 -5.08 -1.85
C PHE A 159 -11.27 -5.13 -0.66
N LEU A 160 -12.06 -6.20 -0.54
CA LEU A 160 -13.01 -6.37 0.55
C LEU A 160 -12.32 -6.41 1.91
N LYS A 161 -11.18 -7.12 2.03
CA LYS A 161 -10.39 -7.14 3.26
C LYS A 161 -9.89 -5.75 3.66
N ILE A 162 -9.33 -5.00 2.71
CA ILE A 162 -8.85 -3.63 2.95
C ILE A 162 -10.01 -2.74 3.39
N LYS A 163 -11.15 -2.82 2.71
CA LYS A 163 -12.36 -2.06 3.03
C LYS A 163 -12.89 -2.39 4.43
N GLN A 164 -12.97 -3.66 4.79
CA GLN A 164 -13.38 -4.10 6.14
C GLN A 164 -12.42 -3.59 7.21
N GLN A 165 -11.11 -3.73 6.97
CA GLN A 165 -10.09 -3.23 7.89
C GLN A 165 -10.19 -1.71 8.08
N PHE A 166 -10.46 -0.96 7.01
CA PHE A 166 -10.68 0.48 7.09
C PHE A 166 -11.87 0.82 8.00
N TYR A 167 -13.05 0.22 7.77
CA TYR A 167 -14.21 0.49 8.63
C TYR A 167 -13.99 0.06 10.08
N ARG A 168 -13.25 -1.02 10.32
CA ARG A 168 -12.86 -1.42 11.67
C ARG A 168 -11.99 -0.36 12.35
N LYS A 169 -10.99 0.20 11.65
CA LYS A 169 -10.16 1.28 12.19
C LYS A 169 -11.00 2.51 12.54
N VAL A 170 -11.94 2.88 11.68
CA VAL A 170 -12.85 4.01 11.93
C VAL A 170 -13.71 3.76 13.18
N ASP A 171 -14.29 2.56 13.32
CA ASP A 171 -15.11 2.22 14.50
C ASP A 171 -14.31 2.26 15.80
N ILE A 172 -13.10 1.70 15.80
CA ILE A 172 -12.21 1.70 16.97
C ILE A 172 -11.72 3.10 17.30
N SER A 173 -11.36 3.90 16.29
CA SER A 173 -10.97 5.30 16.48
C SER A 173 -12.07 6.08 17.19
N ARG A 174 -13.33 5.91 16.76
CA ARG A 174 -14.47 6.55 17.42
C ARG A 174 -14.65 6.10 18.87
N LYS A 175 -14.46 4.81 19.16
CA LYS A 175 -14.53 4.30 20.54
C LYS A 175 -13.40 4.82 21.42
N LEU A 176 -12.22 5.05 20.85
CA LEU A 176 -11.07 5.66 21.55
C LEU A 176 -11.32 7.14 21.88
N ASP A 177 -12.02 7.86 21.00
CA ASP A 177 -12.42 9.25 21.28
C ASP A 177 -13.37 9.32 22.50
N GLU A 178 -14.18 8.28 22.72
CA GLU A 178 -15.09 8.15 23.87
C GLU A 178 -14.37 7.60 25.13
N ASP A 179 -13.52 6.59 24.98
CA ASP A 179 -12.72 5.98 26.05
C ASP A 179 -11.24 5.88 25.65
N HIS A 180 -10.44 6.81 26.18
CA HIS A 180 -9.02 6.90 25.87
C HIS A 180 -8.18 5.75 26.45
N ASN A 181 -8.72 4.99 27.41
CA ASN A 181 -8.04 3.85 28.03
C ASN A 181 -8.45 2.51 27.43
N LEU A 182 -9.28 2.52 26.38
CA LEU A 182 -9.71 1.32 25.70
C LEU A 182 -8.51 0.54 25.15
N ASP A 183 -8.42 -0.74 25.52
CA ASP A 183 -7.44 -1.65 24.93
C ASP A 183 -7.80 -1.92 23.47
N ILE A 184 -6.93 -1.45 22.57
CA ILE A 184 -7.08 -1.57 21.11
C ILE A 184 -7.10 -3.04 20.68
N ASP A 185 -6.28 -3.90 21.29
CA ASP A 185 -6.19 -5.31 20.92
C ASP A 185 -7.46 -6.06 21.33
N GLN A 186 -8.02 -5.72 22.49
CA GLN A 186 -9.31 -6.25 22.94
C GLN A 186 -10.47 -5.76 22.06
N ALA A 187 -10.47 -4.48 21.70
CA ALA A 187 -11.47 -3.88 20.81
C ALA A 187 -11.44 -4.49 19.40
N MET A 188 -10.25 -4.80 18.86
CA MET A 188 -10.11 -5.48 17.58
C MET A 188 -10.69 -6.90 17.61
N LYS A 189 -10.45 -7.67 18.69
CA LYS A 189 -10.94 -9.05 18.85
C LYS A 189 -12.46 -9.11 19.03
N MET A 190 -13.05 -8.18 19.81
CA MET A 190 -14.50 -8.13 20.00
C MET A 190 -15.26 -7.86 18.69
N HIS A 191 -14.69 -7.03 17.81
CA HIS A 191 -15.30 -6.76 16.51
C HIS A 191 -15.32 -8.00 15.60
N GLU A 192 -14.23 -8.79 15.60
CA GLU A 192 -14.15 -10.06 14.86
C GLU A 192 -15.16 -11.11 15.37
N MET A 193 -15.37 -11.20 16.70
CA MET A 193 -16.40 -12.06 17.28
C MET A 193 -17.82 -11.63 16.89
N THR A 194 -18.08 -10.32 16.87
CA THR A 194 -19.43 -9.78 16.59
C THR A 194 -19.83 -9.96 15.12
N GLU A 195 -18.88 -9.88 14.18
CA GLU A 195 -19.13 -10.17 12.76
C GLU A 195 -19.38 -11.66 12.52
N ASN A 196 -18.70 -12.56 13.24
CA ASN A 196 -18.90 -14.00 13.11
C ASN A 196 -20.24 -14.48 13.69
N LEU A 197 -20.81 -13.78 14.67
CA LEU A 197 -22.13 -14.06 15.25
C LEU A 197 -23.31 -13.58 14.39
N LYS A 198 -23.05 -12.76 13.36
CA LYS A 198 -24.07 -12.25 12.42
C LYS A 198 -24.13 -13.04 11.10
N LYS A 199 -23.30 -14.07 10.94
CA LYS A 199 -23.35 -15.05 9.86
C LYS A 199 -24.10 -16.29 10.33
#